data_AF-A0A7I8JNJ8-F1
#
_entry.id   AF-A0A7I8JNJ8-F1
#
_cell.length_a   1.000
_cell.length_b   1.000
_cell.length_c   1.000
_cell.angle_alpha   90.00
_cell.angle_beta   90.00
_cell.angle_gamma   90.00
#
_symmetry.space_group_name_H-M   'P 1'
#
loop_
_entity.id
_entity.type
_entity.pdbx_description
1 polymer ?
#
loop_
_entity_poly.entity_id
_entity_poly.type
_entity_poly.pdbx_seq_one_letter_code
_entity_poly.pdbx_strand_id
1 'polypeptide(L)'
;MVATDWNDERTMGEMAIAGHAKALLEWHNTSRFCGHCGAATVPIDAGRRKQCTNDSCKKRTYPRVDPVVIMLVIDKANDRVLLSRQSRYVPRMWSCLAGFTEPGESLEEAVRRETWEETGIEIGEVEYHSSQPWPVGPSSMPCQLMVGFFAHAKTLDIRVDKNELEDARWHSREDVRRALAFTEYETSRRVAAEKVNQMCSGGNEKRQSSEVVSQIGSGELAPMFVPGPYAIAHHLISSWVSQDASDSLDSLSRNSTSFSSL
;
A
#
# COMPACT_ATOMS: atom_id res chain seq x y z
N MET A 1 -0.35 4.30 -9.31
CA MET A 1 -0.92 3.70 -8.09
C MET A 1 -2.15 4.52 -7.76
N VAL A 2 -3.33 3.91 -7.62
CA VAL A 2 -4.62 4.61 -7.70
C VAL A 2 -5.24 4.77 -6.32
N ALA A 3 -5.87 5.92 -6.11
CA ALA A 3 -6.75 6.28 -5.00
C ALA A 3 -6.14 6.36 -3.61
N THR A 4 -5.74 7.58 -3.25
CA THR A 4 -5.68 8.06 -1.85
C THR A 4 -5.46 9.57 -1.81
N ASP A 5 -4.78 10.16 -2.81
CA ASP A 5 -4.63 11.61 -2.96
C ASP A 5 -5.20 12.08 -4.30
N TRP A 6 -6.24 12.92 -4.24
CA TRP A 6 -6.94 13.50 -5.39
C TRP A 6 -6.45 14.92 -5.74
N ASN A 7 -5.36 15.38 -5.14
CA ASN A 7 -4.82 16.72 -5.39
C ASN A 7 -4.40 16.96 -6.84
N ASP A 8 -4.11 15.90 -7.61
CA ASP A 8 -3.83 15.96 -9.05
C ASP A 8 -4.79 15.04 -9.83
N GLU A 9 -5.95 15.58 -10.21
CA GLU A 9 -7.00 14.86 -10.94
C GLU A 9 -6.50 14.19 -12.22
N ARG A 10 -5.58 14.83 -12.95
CA ARG A 10 -5.06 14.31 -14.21
C ARG A 10 -4.20 13.08 -13.96
N THR A 11 -3.22 13.19 -13.07
CA THR A 11 -2.33 12.08 -12.71
C THR A 11 -3.14 10.91 -12.17
N MET A 12 -4.18 11.18 -11.38
CA MET A 12 -5.08 10.13 -10.86
C MET A 12 -5.91 9.47 -11.97
N GLY A 13 -6.44 10.24 -12.91
CA GLY A 13 -7.15 9.71 -14.07
C GLY A 13 -6.27 8.80 -14.93
N GLU A 14 -5.05 9.23 -15.23
CA GLU A 14 -4.07 8.45 -15.99
C GLU A 14 -3.69 7.15 -15.25
N MET A 15 -3.47 7.21 -13.94
CA MET A 15 -3.17 6.02 -13.13
C MET A 15 -4.35 5.05 -13.01
N ALA A 16 -5.59 5.56 -12.93
CA ALA A 16 -6.79 4.72 -12.91
C ALA A 16 -6.94 3.93 -14.22
N ILE A 17 -6.75 4.61 -15.36
CA ILE A 17 -6.81 3.99 -16.69
C ILE A 17 -5.70 2.94 -16.84
N ALA A 18 -4.45 3.31 -16.53
CA ALA A 18 -3.31 2.41 -16.64
C ALA A 18 -3.45 1.19 -15.71
N GLY A 19 -3.91 1.40 -14.48
CA GLY A 19 -4.16 0.35 -13.51
C GLY A 19 -5.25 -0.62 -13.96
N HIS A 20 -6.37 -0.10 -14.47
CA HIS A 20 -7.44 -0.92 -15.03
C HIS A 20 -6.95 -1.75 -16.22
N ALA A 21 -6.24 -1.14 -17.16
CA ALA A 21 -5.69 -1.84 -18.31
C ALA A 21 -4.74 -2.97 -17.89
N LYS A 22 -3.82 -2.70 -16.95
CA LYS A 22 -2.89 -3.71 -16.44
C LYS A 22 -3.61 -4.89 -15.79
N ALA A 23 -4.57 -4.62 -14.90
CA ALA A 23 -5.37 -5.66 -14.26
C ALA A 23 -6.12 -6.53 -15.26
N LEU A 24 -6.75 -5.89 -16.25
CA LEU A 24 -7.55 -6.59 -17.24
C LEU A 24 -6.66 -7.47 -18.14
N LEU A 25 -5.53 -6.94 -18.61
CA LEU A 25 -4.57 -7.68 -19.43
C LEU A 25 -3.99 -8.89 -18.69
N GLU A 26 -3.59 -8.73 -17.43
CA GLU A 26 -3.06 -9.83 -16.62
C GLU A 26 -4.12 -10.91 -16.35
N TRP A 27 -5.36 -10.50 -16.06
CA TRP A 27 -6.47 -11.44 -15.95
C TRP A 27 -6.73 -12.19 -17.25
N HIS A 28 -6.65 -11.52 -18.40
CA HIS A 28 -6.78 -12.19 -19.70
C HIS A 28 -5.68 -13.24 -19.92
N ASN A 29 -4.45 -12.96 -19.50
CA ASN A 29 -3.30 -13.86 -19.65
C ASN A 29 -3.43 -15.10 -18.77
N THR A 30 -3.91 -14.94 -17.54
CA THR A 30 -4.02 -16.03 -16.55
C THR A 30 -5.29 -16.85 -16.70
N SER A 31 -6.41 -16.24 -17.08
CA SER A 31 -7.73 -16.89 -17.15
C SER A 31 -8.06 -17.43 -18.55
N ARG A 32 -7.21 -18.28 -19.13
CA ARG A 32 -7.40 -18.79 -20.52
C ARG A 32 -8.45 -19.90 -20.65
N PHE A 33 -8.64 -20.68 -19.59
CA PHE A 33 -9.54 -21.84 -19.57
C PHE A 33 -10.61 -21.70 -18.49
N CYS A 34 -11.72 -22.42 -18.67
CA CYS A 34 -12.83 -22.44 -17.74
C CYS A 34 -12.48 -23.29 -16.52
N GLY A 35 -12.45 -22.68 -15.33
CA GLY A 35 -12.18 -23.40 -14.07
C GLY A 35 -13.22 -24.47 -13.69
N HIS A 36 -14.34 -24.57 -14.40
CA HIS A 36 -15.36 -25.61 -14.17
C HIS A 36 -15.18 -26.85 -15.05
N CYS A 37 -14.87 -26.67 -16.35
CA CYS A 37 -14.86 -27.78 -17.32
C CYS A 37 -13.57 -27.89 -18.16
N GLY A 38 -12.58 -27.02 -17.93
CA GLY A 38 -11.29 -27.02 -18.64
C GLY A 38 -11.32 -26.49 -20.08
N ALA A 39 -12.50 -26.31 -20.69
CA ALA A 39 -12.59 -25.77 -22.06
C ALA A 39 -12.09 -24.31 -22.15
N ALA A 40 -11.66 -23.91 -23.34
CA ALA A 40 -11.19 -22.54 -23.60
C ALA A 40 -12.27 -21.49 -23.26
N THR A 41 -11.81 -20.27 -22.98
CA THR A 41 -12.68 -19.12 -22.77
C THR A 41 -12.36 -18.02 -23.77
N VAL A 42 -13.40 -17.33 -24.24
CA VAL A 42 -13.28 -16.23 -25.21
C VAL A 42 -13.74 -14.91 -24.57
N PRO A 43 -13.06 -13.78 -24.83
CA PRO A 43 -13.52 -12.47 -24.37
C PRO A 43 -14.89 -12.12 -24.95
N ILE A 44 -15.74 -11.50 -24.13
CA ILE A 44 -17.02 -10.89 -24.51
C ILE A 44 -17.14 -9.52 -23.84
N ASP A 45 -18.18 -8.74 -24.14
CA ASP A 45 -18.44 -7.43 -23.52
C ASP A 45 -17.22 -6.48 -23.57
N ALA A 46 -16.61 -6.35 -24.75
CA ALA A 46 -15.37 -5.58 -24.97
C ALA A 46 -14.20 -5.99 -24.05
N GLY A 47 -14.12 -7.28 -23.69
CA GLY A 47 -13.07 -7.84 -22.84
C GLY A 47 -13.36 -7.78 -21.35
N ARG A 48 -14.46 -7.16 -20.91
CA ARG A 48 -14.79 -7.05 -19.48
C ARG A 48 -15.13 -8.39 -18.81
N ARG A 49 -15.45 -9.40 -19.63
CA ARG A 49 -15.81 -10.75 -19.19
C ARG A 49 -15.31 -11.79 -20.19
N LYS A 50 -15.29 -13.05 -19.75
CA LYS A 50 -14.97 -14.20 -20.59
C LYS A 50 -16.09 -15.22 -20.54
N GLN A 51 -16.29 -15.92 -21.65
CA GLN A 51 -17.34 -16.91 -21.86
C GLN A 51 -16.70 -18.25 -22.22
N CYS A 52 -17.06 -19.32 -21.51
CA CYS A 52 -16.63 -20.67 -21.87
C CYS A 52 -17.16 -21.07 -23.26
N THR A 53 -16.30 -21.66 -24.09
CA THR A 53 -16.64 -22.10 -25.46
C THR A 53 -17.47 -23.37 -25.50
N ASN A 54 -17.40 -24.22 -24.46
CA ASN A 54 -18.19 -25.44 -24.38
C ASN A 54 -19.68 -25.10 -24.29
N ASP A 55 -20.45 -25.64 -25.23
CA ASP A 55 -21.88 -25.37 -25.41
C ASP A 55 -22.75 -25.87 -24.25
N SER A 56 -22.36 -26.98 -23.61
CA SER A 56 -23.07 -27.48 -22.43
C SER A 56 -22.72 -26.74 -21.14
N CYS A 57 -21.61 -25.99 -21.11
CA CYS A 57 -21.16 -25.26 -19.94
C CYS A 57 -21.60 -23.79 -19.95
N LYS A 58 -21.22 -23.04 -20.99
CA LYS A 58 -21.47 -21.59 -21.15
C LYS A 58 -21.30 -20.77 -19.85
N LYS A 59 -20.38 -21.15 -18.96
CA LYS A 59 -20.10 -20.36 -17.75
C LYS A 59 -19.36 -19.07 -18.11
N ARG A 60 -19.76 -17.97 -17.46
CA ARG A 60 -19.11 -16.67 -17.53
C ARG A 60 -18.11 -16.51 -16.40
N THR A 61 -16.99 -15.87 -16.67
CA THR A 61 -15.98 -15.50 -15.67
C THR A 61 -15.70 -14.01 -15.75
N TYR A 62 -15.34 -13.44 -14.59
CA TYR A 62 -15.09 -12.02 -14.39
C TYR A 62 -13.65 -11.81 -13.91
N PRO A 63 -13.07 -10.61 -14.12
CA PRO A 63 -11.79 -10.25 -13.52
C PRO A 63 -11.77 -10.48 -12.02
N ARG A 64 -10.70 -11.14 -11.54
CA ARG A 64 -10.47 -11.38 -10.12
C ARG A 64 -9.92 -10.11 -9.45
N VAL A 65 -10.45 -9.78 -8.27
CA VAL A 65 -9.94 -8.73 -7.39
C VAL A 65 -9.79 -9.35 -6.01
N ASP A 66 -8.56 -9.35 -5.47
CA ASP A 66 -8.24 -9.98 -4.20
C ASP A 66 -8.17 -8.92 -3.09
N PRO A 67 -9.07 -8.94 -2.09
CA PRO A 67 -9.03 -7.98 -0.97
C PRO A 67 -7.82 -8.25 -0.08
N VAL A 68 -7.10 -7.17 0.24
CA VAL A 68 -5.94 -7.15 1.13
C VAL A 68 -6.15 -6.04 2.13
N VAL A 69 -6.18 -6.36 3.42
CA VAL A 69 -6.20 -5.33 4.46
C VAL A 69 -4.79 -4.79 4.64
N ILE A 70 -4.68 -3.48 4.87
CA ILE A 70 -3.43 -2.82 5.25
C ILE A 70 -3.73 -1.88 6.40
N MET A 71 -2.96 -1.98 7.48
CA MET A 71 -3.30 -1.34 8.74
C MET A 71 -2.11 -0.65 9.36
N LEU A 72 -2.34 0.59 9.79
CA LEU A 72 -1.43 1.28 10.69
C LEU A 72 -1.90 1.02 12.12
N VAL A 73 -1.11 0.25 12.85
CA VAL A 73 -1.41 -0.09 14.23
C VAL A 73 -0.90 1.01 15.15
N ILE A 74 -1.79 1.59 15.95
CA ILE A 74 -1.57 2.77 16.77
C ILE A 74 -1.57 2.39 18.24
N ASP A 75 -0.53 2.81 18.96
CA ASP A 75 -0.48 2.88 20.41
C ASP A 75 -0.76 4.32 20.83
N LYS A 76 -2.05 4.60 21.12
CA LYS A 76 -2.52 5.95 21.47
C LYS A 76 -1.84 6.48 22.73
N ALA A 77 -1.52 5.62 23.70
CA ALA A 77 -1.01 6.04 25.01
C ALA A 77 0.44 6.54 24.94
N ASN A 78 1.24 5.97 24.04
CA ASN A 78 2.65 6.32 23.89
C ASN A 78 2.96 7.10 22.61
N ASP A 79 1.93 7.58 21.91
CA ASP A 79 2.00 8.36 20.66
C ASP A 79 2.97 7.76 19.60
N ARG A 80 2.74 6.49 19.29
CA ARG A 80 3.61 5.72 18.39
C ARG A 80 2.82 4.72 17.55
N VAL A 81 3.42 4.26 16.47
CA VAL A 81 2.83 3.29 15.53
C VAL A 81 3.74 2.11 15.32
N LEU A 82 3.15 0.95 15.07
CA LEU A 82 3.88 -0.24 14.69
C LEU A 82 4.14 -0.20 13.19
N LEU A 83 5.40 -0.34 12.81
CA LEU A 83 5.81 -0.54 11.42
C LEU A 83 6.63 -1.81 11.33
N SER A 84 6.55 -2.48 10.18
CA SER A 84 7.31 -3.69 9.88
C SER A 84 8.20 -3.54 8.67
N ARG A 85 9.14 -4.48 8.56
CA ARG A 85 10.06 -4.63 7.44
C ARG A 85 10.05 -6.07 6.98
N GLN A 86 10.01 -6.26 5.66
CA GLN A 86 10.11 -7.56 5.02
C GLN A 86 11.46 -7.68 4.32
N SER A 87 12.06 -8.87 4.33
CA SER A 87 13.37 -9.15 3.75
C SER A 87 13.45 -8.88 2.24
N ARG A 88 12.30 -8.94 1.54
CA ARG A 88 12.16 -8.64 0.11
C ARG A 88 12.19 -7.16 -0.25
N TYR A 89 12.04 -6.27 0.74
CA TYR A 89 11.97 -4.83 0.51
C TYR A 89 13.35 -4.19 0.44
N VAL A 90 13.40 -2.98 -0.12
CA VAL A 90 14.62 -2.17 -0.12
C VAL A 90 15.07 -2.01 1.34
N PRO A 91 16.36 -2.25 1.66
CA PRO A 91 16.86 -2.11 3.02
C PRO A 91 16.44 -0.78 3.63
N ARG A 92 16.01 -0.80 4.89
CA ARG A 92 15.50 0.35 5.66
C ARG A 92 14.11 0.88 5.28
N MET A 93 13.36 0.22 4.40
CA MET A 93 11.94 0.55 4.19
C MET A 93 11.08 -0.05 5.31
N TRP A 94 10.33 0.80 6.00
CA TRP A 94 9.36 0.42 7.03
C TRP A 94 7.95 0.76 6.58
N SER A 95 6.99 -0.15 6.73
CA SER A 95 5.63 -0.01 6.21
C SER A 95 4.60 -0.53 7.22
N CYS A 96 3.33 -0.21 6.96
CA CYS A 96 2.18 -0.85 7.59
C CYS A 96 2.19 -2.38 7.39
N LEU A 97 1.56 -3.10 8.32
CA LEU A 97 1.23 -4.52 8.16
C LEU A 97 0.15 -4.69 7.08
N ALA A 98 0.16 -5.81 6.36
CA ALA A 98 -0.84 -6.07 5.34
C ALA A 98 -0.97 -7.55 5.03
N GLY A 99 -2.20 -8.02 4.81
CA GLY A 99 -2.45 -9.41 4.46
C GLY A 99 -3.81 -9.65 3.82
N PHE A 100 -4.00 -10.87 3.29
CA PHE A 100 -5.18 -11.21 2.52
C PHE A 100 -6.38 -11.44 3.43
N THR A 101 -7.56 -11.03 3.00
CA THR A 101 -8.80 -11.44 3.67
C THR A 101 -9.12 -12.89 3.33
N GLU A 102 -9.45 -13.70 4.33
CA GLU A 102 -9.83 -15.10 4.14
C GLU A 102 -11.32 -15.27 3.79
N PRO A 103 -11.71 -16.37 3.12
CA PRO A 103 -13.12 -16.66 2.84
C PRO A 103 -13.94 -16.79 4.12
N GLY A 104 -14.96 -15.95 4.26
CA GLY A 104 -15.85 -15.93 5.43
C GLY A 104 -15.41 -14.98 6.54
N GLU A 105 -14.31 -14.28 6.34
CA GLU A 105 -13.76 -13.28 7.27
C GLU A 105 -14.25 -11.87 6.93
N SER A 106 -14.59 -11.07 7.94
CA SER A 106 -14.78 -9.61 7.77
C SER A 106 -13.44 -8.89 7.62
N LEU A 107 -13.43 -7.67 7.09
CA LEU A 107 -12.18 -6.92 6.93
C LEU A 107 -11.56 -6.59 8.28
N GLU A 108 -12.38 -6.31 9.28
CA GLU A 108 -11.95 -6.03 10.64
C GLU A 108 -11.42 -7.28 11.34
N GLU A 109 -11.95 -8.47 11.05
CA GLU A 109 -11.37 -9.74 11.52
C GLU A 109 -10.01 -9.98 10.88
N ALA A 110 -9.86 -9.77 9.56
CA ALA A 110 -8.57 -9.88 8.87
C ALA A 110 -7.51 -8.94 9.45
N VAL A 111 -7.86 -7.69 9.74
CA VAL A 111 -6.95 -6.74 10.40
C VAL A 111 -6.45 -7.28 11.74
N ARG A 112 -7.32 -7.91 12.54
CA ARG A 112 -6.96 -8.48 13.85
C ARG A 112 -6.09 -9.72 13.69
N ARG A 113 -6.48 -10.65 12.82
CA ARG A 113 -5.76 -11.90 12.56
C ARG A 113 -4.35 -11.61 12.05
N GLU A 114 -4.23 -10.86 10.95
CA GLU A 114 -2.94 -10.56 10.33
C GLU A 114 -2.00 -9.82 11.30
N THR A 115 -2.51 -8.86 12.07
CA THR A 115 -1.69 -8.17 13.07
C THR A 115 -1.17 -9.14 14.15
N TRP A 116 -2.03 -10.05 14.61
CA TRP A 116 -1.67 -11.02 15.64
C TRP A 116 -0.71 -12.08 15.11
N GLU A 117 -0.90 -12.59 13.90
CA GLU A 117 -0.04 -13.59 13.25
C GLU A 117 1.38 -13.03 13.03
N GLU A 118 1.48 -11.83 12.46
CA GLU A 118 2.79 -11.25 12.10
C GLU A 118 3.55 -10.69 13.31
N THR A 119 2.85 -10.19 14.34
CA THR A 119 3.47 -9.39 15.42
C THR A 119 3.05 -9.75 16.84
N GLY A 120 2.06 -10.62 17.03
CA GLY A 120 1.51 -10.98 18.34
C GLY A 120 0.70 -9.87 19.03
N ILE A 121 0.48 -8.73 18.37
CA ILE A 121 -0.26 -7.60 18.93
C ILE A 121 -1.76 -7.83 18.80
N GLU A 122 -2.48 -7.66 19.90
CA GLU A 122 -3.95 -7.73 19.91
C GLU A 122 -4.54 -6.37 19.54
N ILE A 123 -5.54 -6.39 18.66
CA ILE A 123 -6.21 -5.18 18.16
C ILE A 123 -7.62 -5.04 18.75
N GLY A 124 -7.95 -3.83 19.16
CA GLY A 124 -9.27 -3.41 19.62
C GLY A 124 -10.11 -2.83 18.49
N GLU A 125 -10.31 -1.52 18.53
CA GLU A 125 -11.05 -0.75 17.54
C GLU A 125 -10.30 -0.73 16.20
N VAL A 126 -11.06 -0.86 15.10
CA VAL A 126 -10.57 -0.88 13.72
C VAL A 126 -11.40 0.15 12.95
N GLU A 127 -10.75 1.14 12.37
CA GLU A 127 -11.38 2.26 11.66
C GLU A 127 -10.97 2.24 10.20
N TYR A 128 -11.95 2.19 9.30
CA TYR A 128 -11.68 2.31 7.87
C TYR A 128 -11.14 3.70 7.53
N HIS A 129 -10.08 3.74 6.72
CA HIS A 129 -9.49 4.98 6.21
C HIS A 129 -9.82 5.19 4.73
N SER A 130 -9.38 4.28 3.86
CA SER A 130 -9.47 4.43 2.41
C SER A 130 -9.25 3.10 1.70
N SER A 131 -9.40 3.06 0.37
CA SER A 131 -9.04 1.88 -0.45
C SER A 131 -8.26 2.27 -1.69
N GLN A 132 -7.34 1.39 -2.11
CA GLN A 132 -6.46 1.58 -3.26
C GLN A 132 -6.42 0.31 -4.13
N PRO A 133 -6.87 0.37 -5.40
CA PRO A 133 -6.60 -0.70 -6.37
C PRO A 133 -5.09 -0.85 -6.62
N TRP A 134 -4.60 -2.07 -6.53
CA TRP A 134 -3.19 -2.42 -6.61
C TRP A 134 -2.91 -3.51 -7.67
N PRO A 135 -2.91 -3.13 -8.96
CA PRO A 135 -2.66 -4.03 -10.09
C PRO A 135 -1.16 -4.19 -10.37
N VAL A 136 -0.31 -4.06 -9.35
CA VAL A 136 1.15 -4.17 -9.46
C VAL A 136 1.74 -5.29 -8.62
N GLY A 137 0.88 -6.16 -8.07
CA GLY A 137 1.29 -7.40 -7.43
C GLY A 137 1.96 -8.40 -8.40
N PRO A 138 2.28 -9.61 -7.92
CA PRO A 138 2.85 -10.68 -8.75
C PRO A 138 1.97 -10.93 -9.99
N SER A 139 2.57 -11.27 -11.14
CA SER A 139 1.83 -11.52 -12.39
C SER A 139 0.76 -12.61 -12.28
N SER A 140 0.82 -13.49 -11.28
CA SER A 140 -0.23 -14.47 -11.00
C SER A 140 -1.51 -13.89 -10.39
N MET A 141 -1.49 -12.62 -9.97
CA MET A 141 -2.57 -11.95 -9.23
C MET A 141 -2.95 -10.64 -9.93
N PRO A 142 -4.02 -10.66 -10.76
CA PRO A 142 -4.31 -9.56 -11.68
C PRO A 142 -4.49 -8.20 -11.00
N CYS A 143 -5.17 -8.19 -9.86
CA CYS A 143 -5.44 -6.97 -9.11
C CYS A 143 -5.71 -7.30 -7.63
N GLN A 144 -4.98 -6.64 -6.74
CA GLN A 144 -5.33 -6.59 -5.31
C GLN A 144 -6.17 -5.34 -5.05
N LEU A 145 -7.08 -5.40 -4.08
CA LEU A 145 -7.74 -4.22 -3.53
C LEU A 145 -7.20 -4.00 -2.12
N MET A 146 -6.31 -3.02 -1.97
CA MET A 146 -5.80 -2.64 -0.66
C MET A 146 -6.88 -1.86 0.08
N VAL A 147 -7.24 -2.30 1.29
CA VAL A 147 -8.21 -1.64 2.15
C VAL A 147 -7.50 -1.17 3.41
N GLY A 148 -7.38 0.14 3.55
CA GLY A 148 -6.60 0.81 4.58
C GLY A 148 -7.39 1.01 5.87
N PHE A 149 -6.75 0.69 7.00
CA PHE A 149 -7.33 0.84 8.33
C PHE A 149 -6.37 1.52 9.32
N PHE A 150 -6.94 2.25 10.28
CA PHE A 150 -6.31 2.49 11.56
C PHE A 150 -6.75 1.40 12.54
N ALA A 151 -5.79 0.82 13.26
CA ALA A 151 -6.04 -0.27 14.19
C ALA A 151 -5.45 0.06 15.56
N HIS A 152 -6.24 -0.03 16.63
CA HIS A 152 -5.79 0.40 17.96
C HIS A 152 -5.31 -0.77 18.79
N ALA A 153 -4.05 -0.72 19.23
CA ALA A 153 -3.41 -1.80 19.96
C ALA A 153 -3.94 -1.92 21.41
N LYS A 154 -4.18 -3.16 21.84
CA LYS A 154 -4.52 -3.52 23.23
C LYS A 154 -3.31 -4.02 24.00
N THR A 155 -2.38 -4.68 23.30
CA THR A 155 -1.12 -5.18 23.85
C THR A 155 0.05 -4.51 23.13
N LEU A 156 1.23 -4.49 23.77
CA LEU A 156 2.40 -3.76 23.26
C LEU A 156 3.64 -4.65 23.06
N ASP A 157 3.61 -5.88 23.56
CA ASP A 157 4.72 -6.83 23.47
C ASP A 157 4.78 -7.48 22.09
N ILE A 158 5.74 -7.07 21.28
CA ILE A 158 5.91 -7.55 19.91
C ILE A 158 6.55 -8.95 19.91
N ARG A 159 5.95 -9.88 19.18
CA ARG A 159 6.49 -11.19 18.84
C ARG A 159 6.43 -11.39 17.33
N VAL A 160 7.54 -11.11 16.66
CA VAL A 160 7.62 -11.13 15.20
C VAL A 160 7.66 -12.57 14.67
N ASP A 161 6.78 -12.92 13.74
CA ASP A 161 6.98 -14.12 12.92
C ASP A 161 8.10 -13.88 11.90
N LYS A 162 9.24 -14.54 12.12
CA LYS A 162 10.44 -14.42 11.28
C LYS A 162 10.33 -15.13 9.93
N ASN A 163 9.28 -15.92 9.71
CA ASN A 163 9.02 -16.51 8.39
C ASN A 163 8.50 -15.46 7.40
N GLU A 164 7.77 -14.45 7.89
CA GLU A 164 7.12 -13.44 7.05
C GLU A 164 7.79 -12.07 7.16
N LEU A 165 8.11 -11.65 8.39
CA LEU A 165 8.69 -10.35 8.67
C LEU A 165 10.15 -10.47 9.10
N GLU A 166 10.97 -9.57 8.58
CA GLU A 166 12.35 -9.44 9.07
C GLU A 166 12.36 -8.76 10.44
N ASP A 167 11.54 -7.72 10.63
CA ASP A 167 11.42 -7.00 11.89
C ASP A 167 10.10 -6.23 12.01
N ALA A 168 9.67 -5.93 13.24
CA ALA A 168 8.55 -5.04 13.54
C ALA A 168 8.84 -4.25 14.81
N ARG A 169 8.59 -2.93 14.79
CA ARG A 169 8.94 -2.03 15.88
C ARG A 169 7.93 -0.92 16.05
N TRP A 170 7.79 -0.46 17.29
CA TRP A 170 7.11 0.79 17.59
C TRP A 170 8.00 1.98 17.22
N HIS A 171 7.46 2.91 16.44
CA HIS A 171 8.11 4.15 16.02
C HIS A 171 7.32 5.35 16.53
N SER A 172 8.00 6.29 17.18
CA SER A 172 7.38 7.51 17.67
C SER A 172 6.84 8.35 16.51
N ARG A 173 5.83 9.17 16.77
CA ARG A 173 5.33 10.13 15.78
C ARG A 173 6.43 11.03 15.21
N GLU A 174 7.38 11.42 16.04
CA GLU A 174 8.51 12.25 15.64
C GLU A 174 9.45 11.54 14.66
N ASP A 175 9.79 10.26 14.92
CA ASP A 175 10.59 9.44 14.01
C ASP A 175 9.91 9.28 12.65
N VAL A 176 8.62 8.99 12.66
CA VAL A 176 7.82 8.81 11.46
C VAL A 176 7.69 10.13 10.67
N ARG A 177 7.51 11.26 11.37
CA ARG A 177 7.49 12.60 10.76
C ARG A 177 8.82 12.91 10.07
N ARG A 178 9.95 12.58 10.70
CA ARG A 178 11.27 12.68 10.05
C ARG A 178 11.34 11.79 8.81
N ALA A 179 10.91 10.53 8.91
CA ALA A 179 10.91 9.58 7.81
C ALA A 179 10.09 10.04 6.59
N LEU A 180 8.98 10.76 6.81
CA LEU A 180 8.19 11.38 5.75
C LEU A 180 8.87 12.58 5.09
N ALA A 181 9.65 13.35 5.86
CA ALA A 181 10.37 14.53 5.36
C ALA A 181 11.60 14.16 4.52
N PHE A 182 12.14 12.94 4.65
CA PHE A 182 13.29 12.49 3.87
C PHE A 182 12.92 12.24 2.40
N THR A 183 13.50 13.07 1.52
CA THR A 183 13.28 13.10 0.08
C THR A 183 14.03 12.01 -0.71
N GLU A 184 14.28 10.83 -0.14
CA GLU A 184 14.84 9.69 -0.89
C GLU A 184 13.86 9.18 -1.97
N TYR A 185 12.57 9.41 -1.75
CA TYR A 185 11.53 9.06 -2.71
C TYR A 185 11.60 9.87 -4.00
N GLU A 186 11.88 11.19 -3.94
CA GLU A 186 12.00 12.01 -5.14
C GLU A 186 13.16 11.56 -6.03
N THR A 187 14.30 11.26 -5.42
CA THR A 187 15.48 10.73 -6.11
C THR A 187 15.18 9.39 -6.77
N SER A 188 14.53 8.47 -6.03
CA SER A 188 14.14 7.16 -6.53
C SER A 188 13.13 7.25 -7.70
N ARG A 189 12.19 8.20 -7.63
CA ARG A 189 11.24 8.48 -8.73
C ARG A 189 11.94 8.96 -9.98
N ARG A 190 12.88 9.91 -9.86
CA ARG A 190 13.61 10.46 -11.02
C ARG A 190 14.37 9.37 -11.75
N VAL A 191 15.09 8.54 -11.01
CA VAL A 191 15.81 7.38 -11.56
C VAL A 191 14.86 6.38 -12.24
N ALA A 192 13.71 6.08 -11.62
CA ALA A 192 12.72 5.18 -12.22
C ALA A 192 12.09 5.76 -13.50
N ALA A 193 11.74 7.04 -13.49
CA ALA A 193 11.17 7.75 -14.65
C ALA A 193 12.16 7.82 -15.82
N GLU A 194 13.43 8.11 -15.54
CA GLU A 194 14.50 8.07 -16.55
C GLU A 194 14.64 6.69 -17.18
N LYS A 195 14.60 5.63 -16.37
CA LYS A 195 14.67 4.25 -16.86
C LYS A 195 13.47 3.88 -17.74
N VAL A 196 12.26 4.33 -17.39
CA VAL A 196 11.06 4.14 -18.22
C VAL A 196 11.18 4.90 -19.53
N ASN A 197 11.62 6.17 -19.49
CA ASN A 197 11.83 6.97 -20.69
C ASN A 197 12.86 6.33 -21.63
N GLN A 198 13.94 5.76 -21.09
CA GLN A 198 14.92 4.99 -21.85
C GLN A 198 14.31 3.74 -22.51
N MET A 199 13.45 3.00 -21.80
CA MET A 199 12.75 1.84 -22.37
C MET A 199 11.79 2.24 -23.50
N CYS A 200 11.01 3.32 -23.30
CA CYS A 200 10.06 3.83 -24.28
C CYS A 200 10.73 4.42 -25.53
N SER A 201 11.96 4.92 -25.39
CA SER A 201 12.72 5.52 -26.51
C SER A 201 13.49 4.50 -27.35
N GLY A 202 13.42 3.21 -27.03
CA GLY A 202 14.02 2.13 -27.85
C GLY A 202 15.55 2.09 -27.85
N GLY A 203 16.22 2.53 -26.77
CA GLY A 203 17.66 2.82 -26.79
C GLY A 203 18.59 1.61 -26.85
N ASN A 204 19.33 1.51 -27.96
CA ASN A 204 20.62 0.81 -28.07
C ASN A 204 21.80 1.76 -27.76
N GLU A 205 21.66 2.65 -26.77
CA GLU A 205 22.71 3.59 -26.36
C GLU A 205 23.25 3.21 -24.98
N LYS A 206 24.28 2.36 -24.99
CA LYS A 206 25.20 2.23 -23.85
C LYS A 206 26.04 3.51 -23.76
N ARG A 207 25.69 4.46 -22.90
CA ARG A 207 26.62 5.39 -22.23
C ARG A 207 25.87 6.26 -21.22
N GLN A 208 26.49 6.44 -20.04
CA GLN A 208 26.13 7.37 -18.94
C GLN A 208 25.13 6.95 -17.85
N SER A 209 24.93 5.66 -17.58
CA SER A 209 24.23 5.24 -16.34
C SER A 209 25.10 5.31 -15.07
N SER A 210 26.40 5.55 -15.19
CA SER A 210 27.35 5.43 -14.07
C SER A 210 27.65 6.74 -13.32
N GLU A 211 27.23 7.91 -13.82
CA GLU A 211 27.59 9.21 -13.22
C GLU A 211 26.47 9.84 -12.36
N VAL A 212 25.21 9.45 -12.53
CA VAL A 212 24.12 9.95 -11.67
C VAL A 212 24.09 9.24 -10.31
N VAL A 213 24.53 7.98 -10.27
CA VAL A 213 24.58 7.19 -9.01
C VAL A 213 25.73 7.65 -8.10
N SER A 214 26.79 8.26 -8.65
CA SER A 214 27.99 8.66 -7.90
C SER A 214 27.90 10.03 -7.21
N GLN A 215 26.85 10.81 -7.47
CA GLN A 215 26.64 12.13 -6.84
C GLN A 215 25.53 12.14 -5.77
N ILE A 216 25.08 10.97 -5.31
CA ILE A 216 24.16 10.88 -4.16
C ILE A 216 25.01 10.98 -2.89
N GLY A 217 24.99 12.18 -2.31
CA GLY A 217 25.99 12.70 -1.41
C GLY A 217 26.27 11.92 -0.14
N SER A 218 27.46 12.22 0.37
CA SER A 218 28.05 11.93 1.67
C SER A 218 27.26 12.48 2.87
N GLY A 219 25.96 12.19 2.93
CA GLY A 219 25.09 12.42 4.09
C GLY A 219 24.79 11.10 4.79
N GLU A 220 24.68 11.13 6.11
CA GLU A 220 24.28 9.96 6.91
C GLU A 220 22.91 9.46 6.40
N LEU A 221 22.84 8.23 5.91
CA LEU A 221 21.59 7.65 5.39
C LEU A 221 20.53 7.67 6.49
N ALA A 222 19.33 8.12 6.17
CA ALA A 222 18.24 8.15 7.14
C ALA A 222 18.02 6.75 7.74
N PRO A 223 17.81 6.64 9.06
CA PRO A 223 17.71 5.35 9.74
C PRO A 223 16.48 4.54 9.26
N MET A 224 15.48 5.22 8.70
CA MET A 224 14.30 4.62 8.09
C MET A 224 13.72 5.53 7.02
N PHE A 225 13.02 4.94 6.05
CA PHE A 225 12.09 5.64 5.17
C PHE A 225 10.81 4.82 5.01
N VAL A 226 9.73 5.47 4.59
CA VAL A 226 8.40 4.87 4.41
C VAL A 226 8.04 4.78 2.92
N PRO A 227 7.03 3.98 2.52
CA PRO A 227 6.54 3.96 1.15
C PRO A 227 6.22 5.37 0.63
N GLY A 228 6.31 5.53 -0.69
CA GLY A 228 6.13 6.84 -1.30
C GLY A 228 4.68 7.34 -1.33
N PRO A 229 4.46 8.65 -1.59
CA PRO A 229 3.18 9.38 -1.59
C PRO A 229 2.06 8.90 -2.50
N TYR A 230 2.21 7.81 -3.25
CA TYR A 230 1.08 7.20 -3.95
C TYR A 230 0.71 5.81 -3.41
N ALA A 231 1.45 5.30 -2.42
CA ALA A 231 1.16 4.04 -1.76
C ALA A 231 0.21 4.31 -0.59
N ILE A 232 -0.86 3.52 -0.45
CA ILE A 232 -1.84 3.64 0.63
C ILE A 232 -1.20 3.62 2.03
N ALA A 233 -0.11 2.87 2.22
CA ALA A 233 0.68 2.90 3.44
C ALA A 233 1.19 4.31 3.79
N HIS A 234 1.68 5.05 2.80
CA HIS A 234 2.10 6.44 2.98
C HIS A 234 0.95 7.31 3.47
N HIS A 235 -0.25 7.15 2.89
CA HIS A 235 -1.40 7.97 3.27
C HIS A 235 -1.93 7.63 4.66
N LEU A 236 -1.93 6.36 5.06
CA LEU A 236 -2.21 5.98 6.45
C LEU A 236 -1.22 6.66 7.40
N ILE A 237 0.07 6.53 7.10
CA ILE A 237 1.15 7.09 7.92
C ILE A 237 1.07 8.63 7.99
N SER A 238 0.92 9.31 6.85
CA SER A 238 0.86 10.77 6.80
C SER A 238 -0.42 11.32 7.42
N SER A 239 -1.58 10.70 7.18
CA SER A 239 -2.86 11.04 7.81
C SER A 239 -2.76 10.95 9.33
N TRP A 240 -2.19 9.85 9.86
CA TRP A 240 -1.96 9.72 11.29
C TRP A 240 -1.04 10.82 11.80
N VAL A 241 0.13 11.05 11.19
CA VAL A 241 1.08 12.11 11.62
C VAL A 241 0.43 13.49 11.65
N SER A 242 -0.45 13.80 10.69
CA SER A 242 -1.14 15.09 10.55
C SER A 242 -2.29 15.31 11.53
N GLN A 243 -2.97 14.27 12.03
CA GLN A 243 -4.08 14.40 13.00
C GLN A 243 -3.65 15.10 14.31
N ASP A 244 -2.39 14.97 14.70
CA ASP A 244 -1.78 15.68 15.84
C ASP A 244 -1.86 17.21 15.68
N ALA A 245 -1.74 17.73 14.44
CA ALA A 245 -1.80 19.18 14.19
C ALA A 245 -3.22 19.75 14.35
N SER A 246 -4.27 18.97 14.05
CA SER A 246 -5.65 19.41 14.24
C SER A 246 -6.09 19.32 15.70
N ASP A 247 -5.72 18.25 16.41
CA ASP A 247 -6.09 18.07 17.82
C ASP A 247 -5.35 19.05 18.76
N SER A 248 -4.12 19.42 18.42
CA SER A 248 -3.38 20.47 19.14
C SER A 248 -3.94 21.88 18.90
N LEU A 249 -4.45 22.18 17.71
CA LEU A 249 -5.15 23.45 17.42
C LEU A 249 -6.52 23.52 18.10
N ASP A 250 -7.27 22.42 18.16
CA ASP A 250 -8.56 22.35 18.84
C ASP A 250 -8.45 22.36 20.37
N SER A 251 -7.37 21.81 20.94
CA SER A 251 -7.09 21.91 22.38
C SER A 251 -6.61 23.31 22.78
N LEU A 252 -5.84 24.00 21.93
CA LEU A 252 -5.46 25.40 22.13
C LEU A 252 -6.67 26.36 22.01
N SER A 253 -7.59 26.11 21.08
CA SER A 253 -8.81 26.91 20.94
C SER A 253 -9.74 26.75 22.16
N ARG A 254 -9.92 25.53 22.66
CA ARG A 254 -10.69 25.25 23.89
C ARG A 254 -10.07 25.86 25.16
N ASN A 255 -8.74 25.89 25.26
CA ASN A 255 -8.05 26.51 26.41
C ASN A 255 -8.08 28.05 26.35
N SER A 256 -8.15 28.65 25.14
CA SER A 256 -8.26 30.11 24.99
C SER A 256 -9.63 30.66 25.43
N THR A 257 -10.69 29.86 25.35
CA THR A 257 -12.04 30.22 25.81
C THR A 257 -12.25 30.09 27.32
N SER A 258 -11.30 29.49 28.06
CA SER A 258 -11.41 29.30 29.52
C SER A 258 -10.77 30.43 30.35
N PHE A 259 -10.05 31.38 29.73
CA PHE A 259 -9.39 32.49 30.43
C PHE A 259 -10.12 33.84 30.32
N SER A 260 -11.33 33.86 29.75
CA SER A 260 -12.10 35.10 29.51
C SER A 260 -13.20 35.38 30.54
N SER A 261 -13.25 34.63 31.65
CA SER A 261 -14.28 34.79 32.69
C SER A 261 -13.68 34.78 34.09
N LEU A 262 -13.01 35.88 34.44
CA LEU A 262 -12.81 36.37 35.80
C LEU A 262 -12.89 37.91 35.79
#